data_AF-A0A536SZ54-F1
#
_entry.id   AF-A0A536SZ54-F1
#
_cell.length_a   1.000
_cell.length_b   1.000
_cell.length_c   1.000
_cell.angle_alpha   90.00
_cell.angle_beta   90.00
_cell.angle_gamma   90.00
#
_symmetry.space_group_name_H-M   'P 1'
#
loop_
_entity.id
_entity.type
_entity.pdbx_description
1 polymer ?
#
loop_
_entity_poly.entity_id
_entity_poly.type
_entity_poly.pdbx_seq_one_letter_code
_entity_poly.pdbx_strand_id
1 'polypeptide(L)' 'MSRSTVHTETLRRAAAAIGGEAALAKALGVPAEQAQRWLAGDDYPPTDVYQKALDLLIATGAH' A
#
# COMPACT_ATOMS: atom_id res chain seq x y z
N MET A 1 -13.67 3.31 -16.31
CA MET A 1 -13.70 3.96 -14.98
C MET A 1 -13.38 2.89 -13.93
N SER A 2 -12.27 2.76 -13.21
CA SER A 2 -10.94 3.38 -13.20
C SER A 2 -10.05 2.41 -12.40
N ARG A 3 -9.24 1.55 -13.04
CA ARG A 3 -8.39 0.53 -12.37
C ARG A 3 -7.41 1.15 -11.35
N SER A 4 -7.12 2.41 -11.60
CA SER A 4 -6.49 3.43 -10.78
C SER A 4 -6.83 3.43 -9.29
N THR A 5 -8.11 3.43 -8.93
CA THR A 5 -8.54 3.61 -7.53
C THR A 5 -8.40 2.34 -6.70
N VAL A 6 -8.42 1.16 -7.35
CA VAL A 6 -8.32 -0.13 -6.67
C VAL A 6 -6.93 -0.32 -6.06
N HIS A 7 -5.86 0.13 -6.74
CA HIS A 7 -4.50 0.03 -6.22
C HIS A 7 -4.28 0.92 -4.98
N THR A 8 -4.64 2.20 -5.08
CA THR A 8 -4.57 3.15 -3.98
C THR A 8 -5.41 2.68 -2.79
N GLU A 9 -6.64 2.22 -3.04
CA GLU A 9 -7.51 1.74 -1.97
C GLU A 9 -6.99 0.46 -1.32
N THR A 10 -6.44 -0.47 -2.09
CA THR A 10 -5.79 -1.68 -1.53
C THR A 10 -4.62 -1.31 -0.64
N LEU A 11 -3.77 -0.37 -1.06
CA LEU A 11 -2.66 0.13 -0.24
C LEU A 11 -3.14 0.83 1.02
N ARG A 12 -4.22 1.60 0.93
CA ARG A 12 -4.83 2.28 2.07
C ARG A 12 -5.37 1.26 3.09
N ARG A 13 -6.01 0.20 2.60
CA ARG A 13 -6.47 -0.93 3.44
C ARG A 13 -5.29 -1.71 4.02
N ALA A 14 -4.25 -1.96 3.24
CA ALA A 14 -3.03 -2.59 3.71
C ALA A 14 -2.37 -1.77 4.82
N ALA A 15 -2.18 -0.46 4.61
CA ALA A 15 -1.68 0.46 5.62
C ALA A 15 -2.54 0.41 6.88
N ALA A 16 -3.87 0.51 6.76
CA ALA A 16 -4.76 0.42 7.91
C ALA A 16 -4.65 -0.93 8.66
N ALA A 17 -4.50 -2.04 7.94
CA ALA A 17 -4.39 -3.38 8.53
C ALA A 17 -3.08 -3.61 9.29
N ILE A 18 -1.96 -3.08 8.81
CA ILE A 18 -0.64 -3.33 9.41
C ILE A 18 -0.20 -2.28 10.44
N GLY A 19 -1.07 -1.33 10.79
CA GLY A 19 -0.81 -0.31 11.81
C GLY A 19 -0.42 1.08 11.29
N GLY A 20 -0.67 1.35 10.01
CA GLY A 20 -0.59 2.67 9.39
C GLY A 20 0.39 2.76 8.23
N GLU A 21 0.46 3.96 7.66
CA GLU A 21 1.28 4.28 6.48
C GLU A 21 2.78 4.10 6.75
N ALA A 22 3.24 4.38 7.98
CA ALA A 22 4.63 4.21 8.37
C ALA A 22 5.06 2.74 8.42
N ALA A 23 4.18 1.85 8.91
CA ALA A 23 4.42 0.41 8.89
C ALA A 23 4.44 -0.12 7.46
N LEU A 24 3.53 0.37 6.60
CA LEU A 24 3.50 0.04 5.19
C LEU A 24 4.76 0.49 4.46
N ALA A 25 5.18 1.73 4.64
CA ALA A 25 6.40 2.25 4.04
C ALA A 25 7.62 1.42 4.45
N LYS A 26 7.72 1.08 5.74
CA LYS A 26 8.81 0.26 6.28
C LYS A 26 8.79 -1.18 5.74
N ALA A 27 7.61 -1.77 5.62
CA ALA A 27 7.45 -3.14 5.13
C ALA A 27 7.66 -3.26 3.61
N LEU A 28 7.24 -2.25 2.85
CA LEU A 28 7.53 -2.13 1.42
C LEU A 28 9.00 -1.80 1.15
N GLY A 29 9.69 -1.17 2.10
CA GLY A 29 11.06 -0.67 1.96
C GLY A 29 11.12 0.63 1.16
N VAL A 30 10.06 1.44 1.22
CA VAL A 30 9.90 2.68 0.44
C VAL A 30 9.85 3.88 1.38
N PRO A 31 10.21 5.10 0.92
CA PRO A 31 10.07 6.29 1.73
C PRO A 31 8.61 6.58 2.07
N ALA A 32 8.36 7.06 3.29
CA ALA A 32 7.01 7.40 3.76
C ALA A 32 6.32 8.45 2.88
N GLU A 33 7.07 9.43 2.35
CA GLU A 33 6.53 10.39 1.38
C GLU A 33 6.01 9.71 0.10
N GLN A 34 6.71 8.69 -0.39
CA GLN A 34 6.30 7.96 -1.60
C GLN A 34 5.03 7.16 -1.31
N ALA A 35 4.96 6.50 -0.15
CA ALA A 35 3.75 5.82 0.30
C ALA A 35 2.57 6.80 0.43
N GLN A 36 2.79 7.99 1.00
CA GLN A 36 1.77 9.04 1.08
C GLN A 36 1.29 9.50 -0.30
N ARG A 37 2.18 9.66 -1.29
CA ARG A 37 1.76 10.02 -2.66
C ARG A 37 0.90 8.93 -3.30
N TRP A 38 1.26 7.67 -3.09
CA TRP A 38 0.45 6.53 -3.56
C TRP A 38 -0.93 6.48 -2.90
N LEU A 39 -0.99 6.79 -1.61
CA LEU A 39 -2.22 6.85 -0.81
C LEU A 39 -3.09 8.07 -1.14
N ALA A 40 -2.47 9.17 -1.53
CA ALA A 40 -3.13 10.37 -2.02
C ALA A 40 -3.65 10.22 -3.46
N GLY A 41 -3.21 9.18 -4.18
CA GLY A 41 -3.50 9.00 -5.60
C GLY A 41 -2.74 9.97 -6.50
N ASP A 42 -1.72 10.63 -5.95
CA ASP A 42 -0.84 11.59 -6.64
C ASP A 42 0.20 10.85 -7.51
N ASP A 43 0.60 9.66 -7.07
CA ASP A 43 1.56 8.80 -7.78
C ASP A 43 1.08 7.35 -7.82
N TYR A 44 1.53 6.58 -8.81
CA TYR A 44 1.13 5.18 -8.97
C TYR A 44 2.19 4.22 -8.45
N PRO A 45 1.83 3.32 -7.53
CA PRO A 45 2.74 2.29 -7.07
C PRO A 45 3.02 1.33 -8.23
N PRO A 46 4.29 0.99 -8.48
CA PRO A 46 4.63 -0.05 -9.44
C PRO A 46 4.03 -1.39 -9.00
N THR A 47 3.79 -2.29 -9.96
CA THR A 47 3.15 -3.59 -9.70
C THR A 47 3.89 -4.42 -8.63
N ASP A 48 5.21 -4.24 -8.51
CA ASP A 48 6.05 -4.88 -7.48
C ASP A 48 5.64 -4.48 -6.05
N VAL A 49 5.40 -3.18 -5.85
CA VAL A 49 4.94 -2.61 -4.57
C VAL A 49 3.54 -3.12 -4.22
N TYR A 50 2.65 -3.19 -5.22
CA TYR A 50 1.31 -3.72 -5.01
C TYR A 50 1.34 -5.20 -4.60
N GLN A 51 2.21 -6.01 -5.24
CA GLN A 51 2.42 -7.41 -4.86
C GLN A 51 2.97 -7.55 -3.44
N LYS A 52 3.97 -6.74 -3.05
CA LYS A 52 4.46 -6.72 -1.68
C LYS A 52 3.38 -6.31 -0.67
N ALA A 53 2.56 -5.31 -0.98
CA ALA A 53 1.47 -4.89 -0.11
C ALA A 53 0.43 -6.01 0.10
N LEU A 54 0.13 -6.77 -0.97
CA LEU A 54 -0.73 -7.94 -0.88
C LEU A 54 -0.09 -9.06 -0.06
N ASP A 55 1.19 -9.36 -0.30
CA ASP A 55 1.93 -10.36 0.47
C ASP A 55 1.94 -10.03 1.97
N LEU A 56 2.14 -8.75 2.31
CA LEU A 56 2.05 -8.25 3.68
C LEU A 56 0.65 -8.40 4.28
N LEU A 57 -0.41 -8.08 3.52
CA LEU A 57 -1.79 -8.29 3.97
C LEU A 57 -2.08 -9.76 4.27
N ILE A 58 -1.60 -10.66 3.41
CA ILE A 58 -1.75 -12.11 3.57
C ILE A 58 -0.93 -12.60 4.76
N ALA A 59 0.30 -12.10 4.93
CA ALA A 59 1.20 -12.47 6.02
C ALA A 59 0.76 -11.93 7.39
N THR A 60 0.15 -10.74 7.44
CA THR A 60 -0.39 -10.14 8.67
C THR A 60 -1.68 -10.82 9.14
N GLY A 61 -2.32 -11.64 8.31
CA GLY A 61 -3.42 -12.52 8.76
C GLY A 61 -4.70 -11.77 9.14
N ALA A 62 -5.06 -10.72 8.40
CA ALA A 62 -6.41 -10.15 8.48
C ALA A 62 -7.40 -11.06 7.74
N HIS A 63 -7.81 -12.15 8.39
CA HIS A 63 -8.88 -13.05 7.95
C HIS A 63 -10.21 -12.69 8.62
#